data_AF-A0A927RTZ2-F1
#
_entry.id   AF-A0A927RTZ2-F1
#
_cell.length_a   1.000
_cell.length_b   1.000
_cell.length_c   1.000
_cell.angle_alpha   90.00
_cell.angle_beta   90.00
_cell.angle_gamma   90.00
#
_symmetry.space_group_name_H-M   'P 1'
#
loop_
_entity.id
_entity.type
_entity.pdbx_description
1 polymer ?
#
loop_
_entity_poly.entity_id
_entity_poly.type
_entity_poly.pdbx_seq_one_letter_code
_entity_poly.pdbx_strand_id
1 'polypeptide(L)'
;MNIQSIADDIKMLMTPFLERGFVFEYFYEKGGDSSCTYVCRFKKGRDYFDWRETSGENEVHLMAFVNGVYLFPSVKTMFPKEYRVFTVKHILKKATFQEKRKFVAELFKRELLLNKADFLGIPL
;
A
#
# COMPACT_ATOMS: atom_id res chain seq x y z
N MET A 1 5.93 18.27 4.90
CA MET A 1 5.83 16.85 5.27
C MET A 1 7.25 16.30 5.25
N ASN A 2 7.73 15.72 6.35
CA ASN A 2 9.09 15.18 6.41
C ASN A 2 9.11 13.83 5.66
N ILE A 3 10.05 13.64 4.74
CA ILE A 3 10.11 12.45 3.86
C ILE A 3 10.26 11.17 4.70
N GLN A 4 11.05 11.22 5.78
CA GLN A 4 11.23 10.11 6.70
C GLN A 4 9.93 9.71 7.41
N SER A 5 9.03 10.67 7.68
CA SER A 5 7.79 10.39 8.43
C SER A 5 6.78 9.57 7.64
N ILE A 6 6.81 9.63 6.30
CA ILE A 6 5.89 8.86 5.45
C ILE A 6 6.22 7.37 5.52
N ALA A 7 7.51 7.03 5.40
CA ALA A 7 7.98 5.66 5.49
C ALA A 7 7.67 5.06 6.85
N ASP A 8 7.91 5.82 7.93
CA ASP A 8 7.64 5.39 9.29
C ASP A 8 6.14 5.16 9.54
N ASP A 9 5.28 6.06 9.05
CA ASP A 9 3.82 5.91 9.13
C ASP A 9 3.34 4.63 8.44
N ILE A 10 3.79 4.39 7.19
CA ILE A 10 3.38 3.21 6.41
C ILE A 10 3.93 1.94 7.04
N LYS A 11 5.20 1.96 7.48
CA LYS A 11 5.81 0.83 8.17
C LYS A 11 5.04 0.47 9.43
N MET A 12 4.67 1.45 10.25
CA MET A 12 3.86 1.25 11.45
C MET A 12 2.47 0.70 11.11
N LEU A 13 1.80 1.27 10.11
CA LEU A 13 0.48 0.80 9.65
C LEU A 13 0.52 -0.64 9.16
N MET A 14 1.65 -1.08 8.60
CA MET A 14 1.82 -2.38 7.96
C MET A 14 2.69 -3.34 8.79
N THR A 15 2.87 -3.09 10.09
CA THR A 15 3.60 -3.98 11.02
C THR A 15 3.25 -5.47 10.87
N PRO A 16 1.99 -5.89 10.65
CA PRO A 16 1.66 -7.31 10.45
C PRO A 16 2.40 -7.98 9.27
N PHE A 17 2.79 -7.23 8.23
CA PHE A 17 3.62 -7.77 7.15
C PHE A 17 5.02 -8.15 7.68
N LEU A 18 5.59 -7.32 8.54
CA LEU A 18 6.89 -7.58 9.16
C LEU A 18 6.83 -8.82 10.06
N GLU A 19 5.74 -8.97 10.82
CA GLU A 19 5.47 -10.15 11.64
C GLU A 19 5.32 -11.44 10.80
N ARG A 20 4.86 -11.30 9.54
CA ARG A 20 4.80 -12.39 8.55
C ARG A 20 6.12 -12.59 7.77
N GLY A 21 7.22 -12.01 8.24
CA GLY A 21 8.56 -12.23 7.70
C GLY A 21 8.88 -11.41 6.43
N PHE A 22 8.11 -10.37 6.14
CA PHE A 22 8.48 -9.41 5.09
C PHE A 22 9.58 -8.48 5.59
N VAL A 23 10.52 -8.16 4.72
CA VAL A 23 11.56 -7.14 4.93
C VAL A 23 11.04 -5.82 4.37
N PHE A 24 11.20 -4.75 5.15
CA PHE A 24 10.82 -3.40 4.73
C PHE A 24 11.99 -2.67 4.08
N GLU A 25 11.76 -2.13 2.89
CA GLU A 25 12.68 -1.27 2.16
C GLU A 25 11.95 0.05 1.82
N TYR A 26 12.70 1.16 1.84
CA TYR A 26 12.17 2.47 1.49
C TYR A 26 13.13 3.19 0.55
N PHE A 27 12.59 3.73 -0.54
CA PHE A 27 13.32 4.57 -1.50
C PHE A 27 12.34 5.51 -2.20
N TYR A 28 12.88 6.43 -3.01
CA TYR A 28 12.08 7.31 -3.83
C TYR A 28 12.48 7.19 -5.31
N GLU A 29 11.50 7.25 -6.19
CA GLU A 29 11.67 7.30 -7.64
C GLU A 29 11.38 8.74 -8.09
N LYS A 30 12.35 9.41 -8.71
CA LYS A 30 12.14 10.76 -9.25
C LYS A 30 11.47 10.66 -10.62
N GLY A 31 10.36 11.36 -10.80
CA GLY A 31 9.69 11.49 -12.10
C GLY A 31 10.55 12.27 -13.11
N GLY A 32 10.15 12.22 -14.38
CA GLY A 32 10.69 13.12 -15.40
C GLY A 32 10.26 14.58 -15.18
N ASP A 33 9.17 14.78 -14.46
CA ASP A 33 8.75 16.04 -13.89
C ASP A 33 9.32 16.20 -12.46
N SER A 34 9.10 17.35 -11.82
CA SER A 34 9.53 17.59 -10.44
C SER A 34 8.79 16.74 -9.38
N SER A 35 8.08 15.69 -9.79
CA SER A 35 7.43 14.74 -8.87
C SER A 35 8.42 13.71 -8.31
N CYS A 36 8.14 13.26 -7.09
CA CYS A 36 8.84 12.17 -6.43
C CYS A 36 7.80 11.13 -5.98
N THR A 37 7.98 9.88 -6.39
CA THR A 37 7.20 8.74 -5.88
C THR A 37 7.93 8.11 -4.72
N TYR A 38 7.32 8.14 -3.54
CA TYR A 38 7.80 7.45 -2.35
C TYR A 38 7.36 5.99 -2.42
N VAL A 39 8.32 5.07 -2.37
CA VAL A 39 8.07 3.63 -2.48
C VAL A 39 8.43 2.96 -1.17
N CYS A 40 7.41 2.40 -0.52
CA CYS A 40 7.52 1.55 0.65
C CYS A 40 7.32 0.10 0.23
N ARG A 41 8.41 -0.66 0.18
CA ARG A 41 8.44 -2.03 -0.31
C ARG A 41 8.44 -3.03 0.85
N PHE A 42 7.54 -3.99 0.78
CA PHE A 42 7.49 -5.16 1.66
C PHE A 42 7.90 -6.38 0.83
N LYS A 43 9.12 -6.87 1.06
CA LYS A 43 9.75 -7.93 0.27
C LYS A 43 9.77 -9.25 1.02
N LYS A 44 9.52 -10.36 0.31
CA LYS A 44 9.66 -11.71 0.84
C LYS A 44 10.32 -12.61 -0.21
N GLY A 45 11.59 -12.95 0.05
CA GLY A 45 12.43 -13.61 -0.95
C GLY A 45 12.61 -12.73 -2.19
N ARG A 46 12.20 -13.23 -3.36
CA ARG A 46 12.27 -12.51 -4.64
C ARG A 46 11.03 -11.66 -4.94
N ASP A 47 9.92 -11.96 -4.26
CA ASP A 47 8.63 -11.30 -4.50
C ASP A 47 8.46 -10.12 -3.54
N TYR A 48 7.64 -9.14 -3.93
CA TYR A 48 7.43 -7.95 -3.11
C TYR A 48 6.12 -7.25 -3.40
N PHE A 49 5.66 -6.48 -2.41
CA PHE A 49 4.53 -5.57 -2.49
C PHE A 49 5.01 -4.14 -2.25
N ASP A 50 4.77 -3.27 -3.21
CA ASP A 50 5.09 -1.84 -3.15
C ASP A 50 3.84 -1.04 -2.84
N TRP A 51 3.94 -0.25 -1.78
CA TRP A 51 3.06 0.88 -1.50
C TRP A 51 3.70 2.15 -2.05
N ARG A 52 3.02 2.82 -2.98
CA ARG A 52 3.56 3.95 -3.74
C ARG A 52 2.72 5.20 -3.53
N GLU A 53 3.38 6.30 -3.22
CA GLU A 53 2.75 7.61 -3.03
C GLU A 53 3.50 8.69 -3.79
N THR A 54 2.83 9.34 -4.74
CA THR A 54 3.44 10.38 -5.58
C THR A 54 3.26 11.76 -4.96
N SER A 55 4.33 12.55 -4.89
CA SER A 55 4.26 13.92 -4.37
C SER A 55 3.31 14.78 -5.20
N GLY A 56 2.37 15.46 -4.54
CA GLY A 56 1.35 16.27 -5.23
C GLY A 56 0.12 15.48 -5.65
N GLU A 57 0.19 14.14 -5.64
CA GLU A 57 -0.97 13.28 -5.74
C GLU A 57 -1.55 13.04 -4.33
N ASN A 58 -2.88 12.90 -4.26
CA ASN A 58 -3.58 12.49 -3.04
C ASN A 58 -4.10 11.06 -3.21
N GLU A 59 -3.30 10.16 -3.77
CA GLU A 59 -3.66 8.78 -4.04
C GLU A 59 -2.56 7.81 -3.59
N VAL A 60 -2.99 6.59 -3.25
CA VAL A 60 -2.10 5.47 -2.93
C VAL A 60 -2.16 4.51 -4.10
N HIS A 61 -1.01 4.24 -4.71
CA HIS A 61 -0.86 3.25 -5.76
C HIS A 61 -0.21 1.99 -5.22
N LEU A 62 -0.73 0.83 -5.61
CA LEU A 62 -0.25 -0.45 -5.12
C LEU A 62 0.29 -1.27 -6.28
N MET A 63 1.39 -1.96 -6.05
CA MET A 63 1.99 -2.87 -7.02
C MET A 63 2.50 -4.10 -6.28
N ALA A 64 2.41 -5.27 -6.90
CA ALA A 64 3.08 -6.47 -6.42
C ALA A 64 3.89 -7.07 -7.55
N PHE A 65 5.07 -7.59 -7.23
CA PHE A 65 5.86 -8.41 -8.12
C PHE A 65 5.88 -9.83 -7.57
N VAL A 66 5.31 -10.75 -8.34
CA VAL A 66 5.07 -12.13 -7.90
C VAL A 66 5.48 -13.07 -9.02
N ASN A 67 6.40 -13.97 -8.73
CA ASN A 67 6.86 -14.98 -9.67
C ASN A 67 7.30 -14.44 -11.05
N GLY A 68 7.88 -13.23 -11.09
CA GLY A 68 8.35 -12.61 -12.34
C GLY A 68 7.31 -11.73 -13.04
N VAL A 69 6.11 -11.58 -12.46
CA VAL A 69 4.99 -10.83 -13.05
C VAL A 69 4.63 -9.64 -12.17
N TYR A 70 4.36 -8.50 -12.81
CA TYR A 70 3.81 -7.33 -12.13
C TYR A 70 2.28 -7.40 -12.07
N LEU A 71 1.76 -7.18 -10.87
CA LEU A 71 0.35 -7.03 -10.56
C LEU A 71 0.10 -5.62 -10.04
N PHE A 72 -1.07 -5.06 -10.34
CA PHE A 72 -1.47 -3.71 -9.90
C PHE A 72 -2.78 -3.80 -9.10
N PRO A 73 -2.71 -4.21 -7.82
CA PRO A 73 -3.88 -4.37 -6.98
C PRO A 73 -4.67 -3.07 -6.87
N SER A 74 -5.98 -3.15 -7.08
CA SER A 74 -6.87 -2.01 -6.90
C SER A 74 -7.82 -2.27 -5.75
N VAL A 75 -7.79 -1.41 -4.73
CA VAL A 75 -8.69 -1.47 -3.57
C VAL A 75 -10.15 -1.47 -4.01
N LYS A 76 -10.48 -0.68 -5.04
CA LYS A 76 -11.83 -0.62 -5.62
C LYS A 76 -12.29 -1.98 -6.19
N THR A 77 -11.37 -2.74 -6.77
CA THR A 77 -11.66 -4.02 -7.42
C THR A 77 -11.65 -5.17 -6.43
N MET A 78 -10.67 -5.19 -5.52
CA MET A 78 -10.52 -6.25 -4.50
C MET A 78 -11.55 -6.14 -3.38
N PHE A 79 -11.89 -4.92 -2.96
CA PHE A 79 -12.75 -4.64 -1.81
C PHE A 79 -13.89 -3.67 -2.19
N PRO A 80 -14.76 -4.03 -3.15
CA PRO A 80 -15.73 -3.10 -3.73
C PRO A 80 -16.75 -2.58 -2.71
N LYS A 81 -17.12 -3.40 -1.72
CA LYS A 81 -18.09 -3.03 -0.68
C LYS A 81 -17.51 -1.96 0.25
N GLU A 82 -16.32 -2.22 0.78
CA GLU A 82 -15.61 -1.32 1.69
C GLU A 82 -15.23 -0.02 0.97
N TYR A 83 -14.78 -0.11 -0.28
CA TYR A 83 -14.48 1.05 -1.10
C TYR A 83 -15.72 1.93 -1.31
N ARG A 84 -16.89 1.33 -1.56
CA ARG A 84 -18.14 2.08 -1.71
C ARG A 84 -18.52 2.78 -0.41
N VAL A 85 -18.46 2.09 0.73
CA VAL A 85 -18.76 2.67 2.05
C VAL A 85 -17.82 3.83 2.35
N PHE A 86 -16.52 3.66 2.12
CA PHE A 86 -15.53 4.72 2.30
C PHE A 86 -15.81 5.92 1.41
N THR A 87 -16.15 5.69 0.14
CA THR A 87 -16.45 6.75 -0.82
C THR A 87 -17.70 7.54 -0.42
N VAL A 88 -18.78 6.86 -0.01
CA VAL A 88 -20.03 7.50 0.44
C VAL A 88 -19.78 8.35 1.68
N LYS A 89 -18.97 7.87 2.64
CA LYS A 89 -18.60 8.64 3.84
C LYS A 89 -17.89 9.96 3.52
N HIS A 90 -17.17 10.02 2.41
CA HIS A 90 -16.36 11.18 2.01
C HIS A 90 -16.93 11.95 0.82
N ILE A 91 -18.22 11.79 0.52
CA ILE A 91 -18.86 12.47 -0.61
C ILE A 91 -18.98 13.99 -0.37
N LEU A 92 -19.28 14.39 0.87
CA LEU A 92 -19.44 15.80 1.25
C LEU A 92 -18.09 16.46 1.59
N LYS A 93 -17.13 15.66 2.07
CA LYS A 93 -15.79 16.11 2.43
C LYS A 93 -14.78 15.08 1.96
N LYS A 94 -13.88 15.48 1.04
CA LYS A 94 -12.82 14.61 0.52
C LYS A 94 -12.01 14.02 1.68
N ALA A 95 -11.72 12.72 1.57
CA ALA A 95 -10.84 12.04 2.50
C ALA A 95 -9.46 12.70 2.52
N THR A 96 -8.92 12.88 3.72
CA THR A 96 -7.52 13.25 3.91
C THR A 96 -6.61 12.11 3.46
N PHE A 97 -5.36 12.44 3.15
CA PHE A 97 -4.40 11.43 2.71
C PHE A 97 -4.16 10.36 3.80
N GLN A 98 -4.11 10.78 5.07
CA GLN A 98 -3.97 9.86 6.20
C GLN A 98 -5.17 8.91 6.33
N GLU A 99 -6.40 9.39 6.10
CA GLU A 99 -7.59 8.51 6.09
C GLU A 99 -7.54 7.49 4.97
N LYS A 100 -7.09 7.90 3.77
CA LYS A 100 -6.85 6.98 2.65
C LYS A 100 -5.81 5.92 3.01
N ARG A 101 -4.65 6.33 3.56
CA ARG A 101 -3.61 5.38 4.00
C ARG A 101 -4.15 4.37 5.00
N LYS A 102 -4.82 4.83 6.06
CA LYS A 102 -5.41 3.94 7.07
C LYS A 102 -6.41 2.98 6.43
N PHE A 103 -7.30 3.47 5.58
CA PHE A 103 -8.29 2.64 4.89
C PHE A 103 -7.64 1.53 4.05
N VAL A 104 -6.65 1.86 3.22
CA VAL A 104 -5.95 0.86 2.40
C VAL A 104 -5.19 -0.14 3.28
N ALA A 105 -4.47 0.34 4.29
CA ALA A 105 -3.70 -0.51 5.19
C ALA A 105 -4.59 -1.50 5.97
N GLU A 106 -5.75 -1.07 6.46
CA GLU A 106 -6.68 -1.97 7.16
C GLU A 106 -7.17 -3.12 6.27
N LEU A 107 -7.52 -2.84 5.01
CA LEU A 107 -7.97 -3.87 4.08
C LEU A 107 -6.87 -4.89 3.76
N PHE A 108 -5.65 -4.40 3.55
CA PHE A 108 -4.51 -5.24 3.20
C PHE A 108 -3.98 -6.03 4.40
N LYS A 109 -4.02 -5.46 5.60
CA LYS A 109 -3.79 -6.21 6.85
C LYS A 109 -4.82 -7.30 7.03
N ARG A 110 -6.11 -7.01 6.82
CA ARG A 110 -7.17 -8.02 6.91
C ARG A 110 -6.94 -9.14 5.90
N GLU A 111 -6.60 -8.83 4.66
CA GLU A 111 -6.28 -9.82 3.63
C GLU A 111 -5.11 -10.72 4.06
N LEU A 112 -4.03 -10.13 4.56
CA LEU A 112 -2.87 -10.85 5.09
C LEU A 112 -3.23 -11.76 6.27
N LEU A 113 -4.11 -11.31 7.16
CA LEU A 113 -4.49 -12.05 8.36
C LEU A 113 -5.46 -13.20 8.06
N LEU A 114 -6.36 -13.03 7.10
CA LEU A 114 -7.33 -14.05 6.69
C LEU A 114 -6.69 -15.12 5.81
N ASN A 115 -5.79 -14.74 4.90
CA ASN A 115 -5.06 -15.71 4.09
C ASN A 115 -3.84 -16.25 4.82
N LYS A 116 -3.76 -17.58 4.89
CA LYS A 116 -2.63 -18.27 5.51
C LYS A 116 -1.63 -18.83 4.49
N ALA A 117 -2.01 -18.90 3.22
CA ALA A 117 -1.19 -19.49 2.16
C ALA A 117 -0.36 -18.44 1.42
N ASP A 118 -1.01 -17.38 0.94
CA ASP A 118 -0.38 -16.32 0.17
C ASP A 118 -1.07 -14.96 0.39
N PHE A 119 -0.37 -13.89 0.03
CA PHE A 119 -0.89 -12.53 -0.08
C PHE A 119 -0.62 -12.03 -1.49
N LEU A 120 -1.68 -11.82 -2.28
CA LEU A 120 -1.56 -11.48 -3.71
C LEU A 120 -0.72 -12.49 -4.52
N GLY A 121 -0.63 -13.74 -4.09
CA GLY A 121 0.26 -14.75 -4.66
C GLY A 121 1.68 -14.77 -4.07
N ILE A 122 2.03 -13.86 -3.16
CA ILE A 122 3.29 -13.90 -2.40
C ILE A 122 3.15 -14.90 -1.25
N PRO A 123 3.96 -15.97 -1.18
CA PRO A 123 3.84 -16.98 -0.12
C PRO A 123 4.00 -16.38 1.30
N LEU A 124 3.11 -16.78 2.23
CA LEU A 124 3.07 -16.29 3.61
C LEU A 124 3.76 -17.21 4.64
#